data_AF-A0A1B7WYP8-F1
#
_entry.id   AF-A0A1B7WYP8-F1
#
_cell.length_a   1.000
_cell.length_b   1.000
_cell.length_c   1.000
_cell.angle_alpha   90.00
_cell.angle_beta   90.00
_cell.angle_gamma   90.00
#
_symmetry.space_group_name_H-M   'P 1'
#
loop_
_entity.id
_entity.type
_entity.pdbx_description
1 polymer ?
#
loop_
_entity_poly.entity_id
_entity_poly.type
_entity_poly.pdbx_seq_one_letter_code
_entity_poly.pdbx_strand_id
1 'polypeptide(L)'
;LEIARTPDINRREQVQKVLTIAHDKILVTEEITRRAIELTTFNIKKFDAFHLACAENNADIFLTTDSRLLSKSLSYKDNVNIIVANPMIWLAEATNNIVQGGENDPN
;
A
#
# COMPACT_ATOMS: atom_id res chain seq x y z
N LEU A 1 9.25 -14.84 -5.51
CA LEU A 1 9.35 -13.68 -4.59
C LEU A 1 9.98 -12.51 -5.33
N GLU A 2 9.35 -11.34 -5.31
CA GLU A 2 9.75 -10.12 -6.03
C GLU A 2 11.19 -9.68 -5.76
N ILE A 3 11.61 -9.80 -4.51
CA ILE A 3 12.97 -9.46 -4.03
C ILE A 3 14.05 -10.27 -4.76
N ALA A 4 13.76 -11.54 -5.09
CA ALA A 4 14.70 -12.40 -5.79
C ALA A 4 14.95 -11.96 -7.24
N ARG A 5 14.04 -11.18 -7.82
CA ARG A 5 14.13 -10.63 -9.18
C ARG A 5 14.75 -9.23 -9.22
N THR A 6 15.16 -8.67 -8.08
CA THR A 6 15.89 -7.40 -8.04
C THR A 6 17.35 -7.66 -8.42
N PRO A 7 17.83 -7.14 -9.58
CA PRO A 7 19.19 -7.41 -10.06
C PRO A 7 20.26 -6.65 -9.28
N ASP A 8 19.89 -5.54 -8.65
CA ASP A 8 20.78 -4.70 -7.83
C ASP A 8 20.91 -5.28 -6.41
N ILE A 9 22.12 -5.70 -6.07
CA ILE A 9 22.47 -6.29 -4.76
C ILE A 9 22.22 -5.30 -3.61
N ASN A 10 22.53 -4.02 -3.79
CA ASN A 10 22.31 -3.02 -2.73
C ASN A 10 20.82 -2.84 -2.46
N ARG A 11 20.00 -2.75 -3.52
CA ARG A 11 18.54 -2.66 -3.37
C ARG A 11 17.97 -3.92 -2.72
N ARG A 12 18.52 -5.09 -3.05
CA ARG A 12 18.10 -6.36 -2.45
C ARG A 12 18.39 -6.40 -0.95
N GLU A 13 19.59 -6.00 -0.54
CA GLU A 13 19.97 -5.92 0.88
C GLU A 13 19.11 -4.92 1.66
N GLN A 14 18.81 -3.77 1.06
CA GLN A 14 17.93 -2.77 1.67
C GLN A 14 16.53 -3.34 1.91
N VAL A 15 15.96 -4.01 0.90
CA VAL A 15 14.63 -4.62 1.05
C VAL A 15 14.65 -5.74 2.09
N GLN A 16 15.74 -6.50 2.19
CA GLN A 16 15.90 -7.52 3.24
C GLN A 16 15.99 -6.91 4.64
N LYS A 17 16.67 -5.77 4.82
CA LYS A 17 16.64 -5.02 6.09
C LYS A 17 15.22 -4.56 6.44
N VAL A 18 14.47 -4.04 5.46
CA VAL A 18 13.06 -3.65 5.67
C VAL A 18 12.20 -4.87 6.05
N LEU A 19 12.46 -6.05 5.47
CA LEU A 19 11.75 -7.27 5.86
C LEU A 19 12.02 -7.70 7.31
N THR A 20 13.14 -7.31 7.92
CA THR A 20 13.44 -7.67 9.32
C THR A 20 12.61 -6.85 10.32
N ILE A 21 12.17 -5.66 9.92
CA ILE A 21 11.32 -4.78 10.76
C ILE A 21 9.84 -4.92 10.44
N ALA A 22 9.46 -5.69 9.42
CA ALA A 22 8.08 -5.92 9.06
C ALA A 22 7.36 -6.69 10.19
N HIS A 23 6.26 -6.13 10.69
CA HIS A 23 5.49 -6.71 11.80
C HIS A 23 4.73 -7.96 11.35
N ASP A 24 4.03 -7.85 10.23
CA ASP A 24 3.20 -8.92 9.67
C ASP A 24 3.67 -9.33 8.27
N LYS A 25 3.58 -10.64 8.02
CA LYS A 25 3.88 -11.24 6.71
C LYS A 25 2.63 -11.93 6.20
N ILE A 26 2.07 -11.35 5.14
CA ILE A 26 0.79 -11.81 4.61
C ILE A 26 1.05 -13.00 3.68
N LEU A 27 0.43 -14.13 4.00
CA LEU A 27 0.43 -15.28 3.12
C LEU A 27 -0.56 -15.04 1.99
N VAL A 28 -0.11 -15.30 0.78
CA VAL A 28 -0.94 -15.18 -0.41
C VAL A 28 -1.94 -16.32 -0.43
N THR A 29 -3.22 -15.99 -0.31
CA THR A 29 -4.32 -16.94 -0.45
C THR A 29 -4.84 -16.98 -1.89
N GLU A 30 -5.67 -17.99 -2.19
CA GLU A 30 -6.37 -18.06 -3.48
C GLU A 30 -7.29 -16.84 -3.70
N GLU A 31 -7.90 -16.31 -2.64
CA GLU A 31 -8.73 -15.13 -2.69
C GLU A 31 -7.94 -13.88 -3.10
N ILE A 32 -6.78 -13.64 -2.47
CA ILE A 32 -5.86 -12.56 -2.86
C ILE A 32 -5.42 -12.72 -4.31
N THR A 33 -5.16 -13.96 -4.75
CA THR A 33 -4.74 -14.24 -6.12
C THR A 33 -5.86 -13.93 -7.12
N ARG A 34 -7.10 -14.37 -6.84
CA ARG A 34 -8.28 -14.05 -7.68
C ARG A 34 -8.49 -12.54 -7.76
N ARG A 35 -8.42 -11.86 -6.62
CA ARG A 35 -8.59 -10.41 -6.55
C ARG A 35 -7.50 -9.66 -7.32
N ALA A 36 -6.25 -10.11 -7.22
CA ALA A 36 -5.16 -9.55 -8.01
C ALA A 36 -5.39 -9.73 -9.52
N ILE A 37 -5.93 -10.87 -9.96
CA ILE A 37 -6.29 -11.10 -11.37
C ILE A 37 -7.38 -10.12 -11.82
N GLU A 38 -8.43 -9.91 -11.03
CA GLU A 38 -9.45 -8.89 -11.31
C GLU A 38 -8.83 -7.50 -11.48
N LEU A 39 -7.93 -7.12 -10.56
CA LEU A 39 -7.25 -5.82 -10.60
C LEU A 39 -6.39 -5.62 -11.86
N THR A 40 -5.85 -6.70 -12.44
CA THR A 40 -5.10 -6.59 -13.70
C THR A 40 -5.95 -6.20 -14.90
N THR A 41 -7.27 -6.41 -14.85
CA THR A 41 -8.19 -5.97 -15.91
C THR A 41 -8.28 -4.44 -16.02
N PHE A 42 -7.95 -3.73 -14.93
CA PHE A 42 -7.91 -2.26 -14.87
C PHE A 42 -6.54 -1.69 -15.24
N ASN A 43 -5.78 -2.38 -16.09
CA ASN A 43 -4.46 -1.93 -16.57
C ASN A 43 -3.42 -1.69 -15.44
N ILE A 44 -3.65 -2.30 -14.26
CA ILE A 44 -2.71 -2.35 -13.14
C ILE A 44 -1.73 -3.51 -13.39
N LYS A 45 -0.43 -3.30 -13.14
CA LYS A 45 0.57 -4.35 -13.39
C LYS A 45 0.38 -5.51 -12.41
N LYS A 46 0.79 -6.72 -12.80
CA LYS A 46 0.61 -7.94 -12.01
C LYS A 46 1.11 -7.84 -10.56
N PHE A 47 2.29 -7.26 -10.33
CA PHE A 47 2.83 -7.09 -8.97
C PHE A 47 2.08 -6.01 -8.18
N ASP A 48 1.81 -4.88 -8.82
CA ASP A 48 1.04 -3.78 -8.22
C ASP A 48 -0.37 -4.24 -7.79
N ALA A 49 -1.05 -4.98 -8.67
CA ALA A 49 -2.37 -5.57 -8.41
C ALA A 49 -2.35 -6.53 -7.22
N PHE A 50 -1.25 -7.25 -7.07
CA PHE A 50 -1.06 -8.18 -5.96
C PHE A 50 -0.83 -7.45 -4.64
N HIS A 51 -0.01 -6.40 -4.63
CA HIS A 51 0.17 -5.55 -3.45
C HIS A 51 -1.15 -4.92 -3.00
N LEU A 52 -1.95 -4.43 -3.95
CA LEU A 52 -3.28 -3.90 -3.65
C LEU A 52 -4.22 -4.97 -3.09
N ALA A 53 -4.31 -6.14 -3.70
CA ALA A 53 -5.16 -7.23 -3.21
C ALA A 53 -4.75 -7.73 -1.81
N CYS A 54 -3.45 -7.78 -1.51
CA CYS A 54 -2.96 -8.08 -0.16
C CYS A 54 -3.39 -7.01 0.84
N ALA A 55 -3.25 -5.74 0.46
CA ALA A 55 -3.58 -4.62 1.33
C ALA A 55 -5.09 -4.52 1.59
N GLU A 56 -5.94 -4.68 0.57
CA GLU A 56 -7.41 -4.67 0.70
C GLU A 56 -7.94 -5.64 1.77
N ASN A 57 -7.26 -6.76 2.01
CA ASN A 57 -7.70 -7.77 2.96
C ASN A 57 -7.12 -7.62 4.37
N ASN A 58 -6.08 -6.79 4.55
CA ASN A 58 -5.26 -6.85 5.77
C ASN A 58 -4.76 -5.49 6.26
N ALA A 59 -5.12 -4.39 5.59
CA ALA A 59 -4.71 -3.05 5.95
C ALA A 59 -5.86 -2.06 5.70
N ASP A 60 -5.91 -1.01 6.50
CA ASP A 60 -6.87 0.08 6.30
C ASP A 60 -6.43 1.02 5.17
N ILE A 61 -5.11 1.21 5.02
CA ILE A 61 -4.52 2.18 4.11
C ILE A 61 -3.25 1.59 3.48
N PHE A 62 -3.14 1.69 2.16
CA PHE A 62 -1.96 1.28 1.41
C PHE A 62 -1.08 2.51 1.08
N LEU A 63 0.10 2.58 1.70
CA LEU A 63 1.03 3.68 1.49
C LEU A 63 2.09 3.32 0.44
N THR A 64 2.22 4.15 -0.59
CA THR A 64 3.21 3.95 -1.65
C THR A 64 3.86 5.25 -2.11
N THR A 65 5.14 5.18 -2.49
CA THR A 65 5.87 6.29 -3.11
C THR A 65 5.87 6.22 -4.65
N ASP A 66 5.36 5.15 -5.28
CA ASP A 66 5.25 5.08 -6.74
C ASP A 66 4.04 5.90 -7.21
N SER A 67 4.32 7.08 -7.78
CA SER A 67 3.31 8.00 -8.28
C SER A 67 2.44 7.41 -9.41
N ARG A 68 2.95 6.44 -10.17
CA ARG A 68 2.18 5.76 -11.23
C ARG A 68 1.22 4.74 -10.65
N LEU A 69 1.59 4.09 -9.54
CA LEU A 69 0.67 3.21 -8.83
C LEU A 69 -0.44 4.03 -8.18
N LEU A 70 -0.06 5.11 -7.50
CA LEU A 70 -1.00 6.04 -6.88
C LEU A 70 -2.00 6.62 -7.89
N SER A 71 -1.53 7.09 -9.05
CA SER A 71 -2.42 7.67 -10.07
C SER A 71 -3.39 6.64 -10.65
N LYS A 72 -2.93 5.40 -10.85
CA LYS A 72 -3.79 4.30 -11.31
C LYS A 72 -4.82 3.90 -10.26
N SER A 73 -4.43 3.71 -9.00
CA SER A 73 -5.37 3.38 -7.95
C SER A 73 -6.44 4.45 -7.77
N LEU A 74 -6.08 5.74 -7.92
CA LEU A 74 -7.04 6.85 -7.89
C LEU A 74 -7.96 6.86 -9.12
N SER A 75 -7.43 6.52 -10.29
CA SER A 75 -8.21 6.45 -11.54
C SER A 75 -9.22 5.31 -11.53
N TYR A 76 -8.97 4.25 -10.76
CA TYR A 76 -9.85 3.09 -10.58
C TYR A 76 -10.35 2.98 -9.14
N LYS A 77 -10.57 4.12 -8.45
CA LYS A 77 -10.96 4.15 -7.03
C LYS A 77 -12.25 3.37 -6.73
N ASP A 78 -13.17 3.27 -7.71
CA ASP A 78 -14.44 2.55 -7.53
C ASP A 78 -14.25 1.02 -7.62
N ASN A 79 -13.06 0.58 -8.06
CA ASN A 79 -12.68 -0.83 -8.18
C ASN A 79 -11.60 -1.24 -7.18
N VAL A 80 -11.00 -0.29 -6.47
CA VAL A 80 -9.98 -0.52 -5.43
C VAL A 80 -10.62 -0.23 -4.07
N ASN A 81 -10.74 -1.25 -3.24
CA ASN A 81 -11.47 -1.20 -1.98
C ASN A 81 -10.63 -0.68 -0.81
N ILE A 82 -9.47 -0.06 -1.09
CA ILE A 82 -8.55 0.46 -0.08
C ILE A 82 -8.08 1.86 -0.43
N ILE A 83 -7.87 2.68 0.60
CA ILE A 83 -7.29 4.01 0.43
C ILE A 83 -5.82 3.85 0.05
N VAL A 84 -5.44 4.39 -1.10
CA VAL A 84 -4.04 4.43 -1.54
C VAL A 84 -3.53 5.86 -1.43
N ALA A 85 -2.46 6.06 -0.65
CA ALA A 85 -1.92 7.38 -0.39
C ALA A 85 -0.39 7.41 -0.44
N ASN A 86 0.15 8.61 -0.64
CA ASN A 86 1.58 8.84 -0.44
C ASN A 86 1.87 8.98 1.07
N PRO A 87 2.89 8.31 1.63
CA PRO A 87 3.23 8.39 3.04
C PRO A 87 3.36 9.83 3.57
N MET A 88 3.92 10.75 2.79
CA MET A 88 4.11 12.14 3.20
C MET A 88 2.79 12.92 3.29
N ILE A 89 1.90 12.70 2.34
CA ILE A 89 0.57 13.34 2.32
C ILE A 89 -0.26 12.80 3.48
N TRP A 90 -0.29 11.47 3.61
CA TRP A 90 -1.01 10.81 4.69
C TRP A 90 -0.51 11.25 6.07
N LEU A 91 0.80 11.37 6.26
CA LEU A 91 1.38 11.84 7.51
C LEU A 91 0.96 13.28 7.82
N ALA A 92 1.00 14.18 6.84
CA ALA A 92 0.58 15.57 7.01
C ALA A 92 -0.90 15.68 7.41
N GLU A 93 -1.77 14.90 6.75
CA GLU A 93 -3.20 14.82 7.08
C GLU A 93 -3.42 14.25 8.50
N ALA A 94 -2.73 13.17 8.85
CA ALA A 94 -2.80 12.58 10.18
C ALA A 94 -2.37 13.58 11.27
N THR A 95 -1.29 14.33 11.05
CA THR A 95 -0.82 15.35 12.01
C THR A 95 -1.79 16.53 12.14
N ASN A 96 -2.42 16.96 11.04
CA ASN A 96 -3.40 18.05 11.10
C ASN A 96 -4.69 17.63 11.82
N ASN A 97 -5.14 16.38 11.66
CA ASN A 97 -6.27 15.84 12.39
C ASN A 97 -6.00 15.71 13.89
N ILE A 98 -4.75 15.43 14.29
CA ILE A 98 -4.35 15.39 15.71
C ILE A 98 -4.44 16.78 16.36
N VAL A 99 -4.10 17.84 15.63
CA VAL A 99 -4.13 19.22 16.16
C VAL A 99 -5.56 19.73 16.39
N GLN A 100 -6.53 19.32 15.58
CA GLN A 100 -7.94 19.74 15.76
C GLN A 100 -8.70 18.98 16.87
N GLY A 101 -8.13 17.90 17.42
CA GLY A 101 -8.73 17.15 18.52
C GLY A 101 -8.40 17.67 19.93
N GLY A 102 -7.63 18.76 20.04
CA GLY A 102 -7.04 19.22 21.31
C GLY A 102 -7.66 20.46 21.97
N GLU A 103 -8.61 21.15 21.35
CA GLU A 103 -9.21 22.37 21.93
C GLU A 103 -10.74 22.25 22.01
N ASN A 104 -11.22 21.52 23.01
CA ASN A 104 -12.54 21.74 23.60
C ASN A 104 -12.40 21.52 25.11
N ASP A 105 -11.72 22.45 25.77
CA ASP A 105 -11.73 22.57 27.23
C ASP A 105 -12.91 23.49 27.61
N PRO A 106 -14.00 22.98 28.23
CA PRO A 106 -15.08 23.82 28.69
C PRO A 106 -14.71 24.38 30.05
N ASN A 107 -14.33 25.66 30.08
CA ASN A 107 -14.42 26.46 31.30
C ASN A 107 -15.33 27.66 31.07
#